data_AF-A4YW39-F1
#
_entry.id   AF-A4YW39-F1
#
_cell.length_a   1.000
_cell.length_b   1.000
_cell.length_c   1.000
_cell.angle_alpha   90.00
_cell.angle_beta   90.00
_cell.angle_gamma   90.00
#
_symmetry.space_group_name_H-M   'P 1'
#
loop_
_entity.id
_entity.type
_entity.pdbx_description
1 polymer ?
#
loop_
_entity_poly.entity_id
_entity_poly.type
_entity_poly.pdbx_seq_one_letter_code
_entity_poly.pdbx_strand_id
1 'polypeptide(L)'
;MPGGGNLQRQDALLFDWAPTATVCAREWEGTMTDAADLDVQGCARILLTSSRDWQAADGRPATLANVRAALARLIYALGGEGFPEAASNTVVRSNPEIWSACFAAAQEARAADGKPLPPEGRYAVLWSPDPDADGKLASGLPINWPYQPTSHVARIFGPVIDGDNRPKHLFMFDAVDENAGIDVDIRPAPGLWPKPVAPVPAASALPTGDVITAAMPSQRRLGMATIMFGIWVVSCLYVGAWQWIQGDIATRSWAAFQRTVAAAPDGDDLRKCTQLNAEKKLTWLPACDRAWNAARAEQKLNDSTKSNSIYDTVYRHFWTDAQSSLLRPFIWTLVATCFLIVACGLGSERGVWFGALIDPRTNRFSLSRMQQTTWTTVLLGALFVTSGLNAILVPSTLDASLEFIPAMAGALWAALGINLVASPYLSALIRDAKDPPRVGQKAADPSLVKSLVTPATLNSNESPKQASWLDLVTGETEGTEKDVDISRLQHLIISGLLIAVYLLQLGKLLRSVSAEMIATAFVSNKMPFTDLPYVGETFLGLLLLSHGGYLVFKARQSNDAASASQTPK
;
A
#
# COMPACT_ATOMS: atom_id res chain seq x y z
N MET A 1 57.17 -27.35 -3.22
CA MET A 1 57.53 -27.25 -4.65
C MET A 1 58.08 -28.59 -5.10
N PRO A 2 57.97 -29.00 -6.37
CA PRO A 2 56.98 -28.64 -7.39
C PRO A 2 56.49 -29.89 -8.16
N GLY A 3 55.65 -29.71 -9.18
CA GLY A 3 55.65 -30.59 -10.34
C GLY A 3 54.26 -30.96 -10.85
N GLY A 4 53.84 -30.31 -11.93
CA GLY A 4 52.57 -30.54 -12.59
C GLY A 4 52.54 -31.78 -13.49
N GLY A 5 51.44 -31.94 -14.22
CA GLY A 5 51.39 -32.92 -15.30
C GLY A 5 49.99 -33.41 -15.66
N ASN A 6 49.44 -32.81 -16.73
CA ASN A 6 48.64 -33.44 -17.79
C ASN A 6 47.72 -34.63 -17.44
N LEU A 7 46.41 -34.43 -17.64
CA LEU A 7 45.51 -35.50 -18.05
C LEU A 7 44.99 -35.22 -19.46
N GLN A 8 45.59 -35.93 -20.41
CA GLN A 8 45.05 -36.18 -21.74
C GLN A 8 43.88 -37.18 -21.66
N ARG A 9 42.97 -37.02 -22.63
CA ARG A 9 41.95 -37.96 -23.09
C ARG A 9 42.39 -39.43 -23.03
N GLN A 10 41.49 -40.29 -22.56
CA GLN A 10 40.90 -41.34 -23.42
C GLN A 10 39.71 -42.05 -22.75
N ASP A 11 38.81 -42.46 -23.64
CA ASP A 11 37.89 -43.59 -23.58
C ASP A 11 36.42 -43.42 -23.16
N ALA A 12 35.63 -43.80 -24.16
CA ALA A 12 34.20 -43.86 -24.26
C ALA A 12 33.64 -45.05 -23.50
N LEU A 13 32.41 -44.91 -23.00
CA LEU A 13 31.48 -46.02 -22.90
C LEU A 13 30.10 -45.58 -23.39
N LEU A 14 29.64 -46.32 -24.38
CA LEU A 14 28.33 -46.26 -24.99
C LEU A 14 27.23 -46.42 -23.93
N PHE A 15 26.18 -45.61 -24.04
CA PHE A 15 24.84 -46.05 -23.69
C PHE A 15 23.93 -45.87 -24.90
N ASP A 16 23.43 -47.01 -25.32
CA ASP A 16 22.47 -47.27 -26.39
C ASP A 16 21.12 -46.63 -26.04
N TRP A 17 20.63 -45.73 -26.89
CA TRP A 17 19.21 -45.41 -27.01
C TRP A 17 18.88 -45.34 -28.50
N ALA A 18 18.39 -46.46 -29.02
CA ALA A 18 17.65 -46.53 -30.28
C ALA A 18 16.13 -46.24 -30.02
N PRO A 19 15.23 -46.31 -31.00
CA PRO A 19 14.69 -45.16 -31.72
C PRO A 19 13.16 -45.01 -31.55
N THR A 20 12.66 -43.82 -31.21
CA THR A 20 11.20 -43.56 -31.11
C THR A 20 10.70 -42.32 -31.87
N ALA A 21 11.53 -41.66 -32.67
CA ALA A 21 11.11 -40.45 -33.38
C ALA A 21 10.19 -40.70 -34.59
N THR A 22 10.02 -41.94 -35.06
CA THR A 22 9.28 -42.23 -36.31
C THR A 22 7.82 -42.65 -36.12
N VAL A 23 7.34 -42.76 -34.87
CA VAL A 23 5.95 -43.22 -34.60
C VAL A 23 4.96 -42.05 -34.54
N CYS A 24 5.36 -40.88 -34.04
CA CYS A 24 4.43 -39.73 -33.91
C CYS A 24 4.02 -39.08 -35.24
N ALA A 25 4.76 -39.30 -36.34
CA ALA A 25 4.42 -38.70 -37.63
C ALA A 25 3.30 -39.46 -38.39
N ARG A 26 3.06 -40.75 -38.10
CA ARG A 26 2.03 -41.55 -38.81
C ARG A 26 0.65 -41.49 -38.17
N GLU A 27 0.55 -41.14 -36.89
CA GLU A 27 -0.74 -40.97 -36.21
C GLU A 27 -1.45 -39.65 -36.58
N TRP A 28 -0.75 -38.76 -37.27
CA TRP A 28 -1.22 -37.41 -37.59
C TRP A 28 -2.18 -37.32 -38.79
N GLU A 29 -2.22 -38.34 -39.65
CA GLU A 29 -3.07 -38.35 -40.86
C GLU A 29 -4.35 -39.22 -40.72
N GLY A 30 -4.50 -39.95 -39.62
CA GLY A 30 -5.62 -40.88 -39.42
C GLY A 30 -6.52 -40.47 -38.25
N THR A 31 -7.80 -40.21 -38.55
CA THR A 31 -8.93 -40.04 -37.62
C THR A 31 -8.89 -38.80 -36.70
N MET A 32 -9.32 -37.65 -37.24
CA MET A 32 -9.81 -36.53 -36.44
C MET A 32 -11.24 -36.21 -36.89
N THR A 33 -12.23 -36.69 -36.14
CA THR A 33 -13.66 -36.48 -36.44
C THR A 33 -14.39 -35.69 -35.37
N ASP A 34 -13.73 -35.34 -34.26
CA ASP A 34 -14.37 -34.68 -33.12
C ASP A 34 -14.10 -33.18 -33.13
N ALA A 35 -15.15 -32.39 -32.83
CA ALA A 35 -15.08 -30.92 -32.79
C ALA A 35 -14.01 -30.38 -31.84
N ALA A 36 -13.62 -31.16 -30.82
CA ALA A 36 -12.57 -30.81 -29.87
C ALA A 36 -11.16 -30.81 -30.48
N ASP A 37 -10.89 -31.64 -31.49
CA ASP A 37 -9.57 -31.73 -32.12
C ASP A 37 -9.33 -30.56 -33.08
N LEU A 38 -10.39 -30.09 -33.74
CA LEU A 38 -10.37 -28.91 -34.62
C LEU A 38 -9.91 -27.64 -33.87
N ASP A 39 -10.34 -27.47 -32.62
CA ASP A 39 -9.97 -26.32 -31.79
C ASP A 39 -8.50 -26.37 -31.34
N VAL A 40 -8.01 -27.56 -30.99
CA VAL A 40 -6.58 -27.76 -30.64
C VAL A 40 -5.68 -27.47 -31.84
N GLN A 41 -6.07 -27.91 -33.04
CA GLN A 41 -5.30 -27.60 -34.24
C GLN A 41 -5.22 -26.08 -34.50
N GLY A 42 -6.33 -25.37 -34.33
CA GLY A 42 -6.38 -23.91 -34.51
C GLY A 42 -5.45 -23.19 -33.55
N CYS A 43 -5.59 -23.47 -32.24
CA CYS A 43 -4.75 -22.90 -31.21
C CYS A 43 -3.26 -23.18 -31.46
N ALA A 44 -2.91 -24.43 -31.76
CA ALA A 44 -1.52 -24.81 -31.89
C ALA A 44 -0.88 -24.27 -33.18
N ARG A 45 -1.64 -24.01 -34.25
CA ARG A 45 -1.16 -23.24 -35.42
C ARG A 45 -0.85 -21.78 -35.07
N ILE A 46 -1.70 -21.13 -34.29
CA ILE A 46 -1.50 -19.75 -33.82
C ILE A 46 -0.27 -19.69 -32.90
N LEU A 47 -0.14 -20.66 -31.99
CA LEU A 47 0.99 -20.77 -31.06
C LEU A 47 2.31 -21.02 -31.79
N LEU A 48 2.31 -21.91 -32.80
CA LEU A 48 3.47 -22.16 -33.66
C LEU A 48 3.90 -20.87 -34.37
N THR A 49 2.95 -20.15 -34.96
CA THR A 49 3.22 -18.87 -35.64
C THR A 49 3.84 -17.86 -34.69
N SER A 50 3.36 -17.81 -33.43
CA SER A 50 3.79 -16.82 -32.42
C SER A 50 5.11 -17.16 -31.73
N SER A 51 5.52 -18.44 -31.71
CA SER A 51 6.65 -18.92 -30.87
C SER A 51 7.67 -19.81 -31.60
N ARG A 52 7.63 -19.89 -32.94
CA ARG A 52 8.53 -20.76 -33.72
C ARG A 52 10.02 -20.49 -33.49
N ASP A 53 10.39 -19.24 -33.29
CA ASP A 53 11.78 -18.79 -33.18
C ASP A 53 12.22 -18.66 -31.70
N TRP A 54 11.41 -19.14 -30.76
CA TRP A 54 11.71 -19.03 -29.33
C TRP A 54 12.56 -20.20 -28.83
N GLN A 55 13.58 -19.86 -28.03
CA GLN A 55 14.44 -20.80 -27.32
C GLN A 55 14.44 -20.49 -25.83
N ALA A 56 14.67 -21.49 -24.98
CA ALA A 56 14.84 -21.25 -23.55
C ALA A 56 16.23 -20.62 -23.30
N ALA A 57 16.28 -19.44 -22.69
CA ALA A 57 17.57 -18.75 -22.48
C ALA A 57 18.47 -19.49 -21.47
N ASP A 58 17.86 -20.28 -20.59
CA ASP A 58 18.56 -21.13 -19.62
C ASP A 58 18.88 -22.54 -20.15
N GLY A 59 18.58 -22.81 -21.43
CA GLY A 59 18.76 -24.12 -22.05
C GLY A 59 17.83 -25.21 -21.52
N ARG A 60 16.86 -24.89 -20.66
CA ARG A 60 15.91 -25.88 -20.10
C ARG A 60 14.64 -25.95 -20.94
N PRO A 61 14.29 -27.10 -21.54
CA PRO A 61 13.07 -27.25 -22.34
C PRO A 61 11.78 -26.89 -21.57
N ALA A 62 11.77 -27.12 -20.24
CA ALA A 62 10.65 -26.81 -19.37
C ALA A 62 10.30 -25.31 -19.33
N THR A 63 11.30 -24.42 -19.46
CA THR A 63 11.07 -22.96 -19.46
C THR A 63 10.27 -22.55 -20.68
N LEU A 64 10.62 -23.08 -21.86
CA LEU A 64 9.89 -22.83 -23.10
C LEU A 64 8.50 -23.47 -23.10
N ALA A 65 8.36 -24.66 -22.51
CA ALA A 65 7.06 -25.33 -22.35
C ALA A 65 6.10 -24.50 -21.49
N ASN A 66 6.55 -24.02 -20.32
CA ASN A 66 5.74 -23.18 -19.43
C ASN A 66 5.29 -21.88 -20.10
N VAL A 67 6.18 -21.22 -20.83
CA VAL A 67 5.89 -20.00 -21.58
C VAL A 67 4.82 -20.27 -22.67
N ARG A 68 4.96 -21.35 -23.42
CA ARG A 68 3.99 -21.75 -24.46
C ARG A 68 2.65 -22.17 -23.87
N ALA A 69 2.62 -22.85 -22.73
CA ALA A 69 1.39 -23.24 -22.04
C ALA A 69 0.61 -22.02 -21.52
N ALA A 70 1.30 -21.05 -20.91
CA ALA A 70 0.67 -19.80 -20.45
C ALA A 70 0.04 -19.03 -21.62
N LEU A 71 0.76 -18.95 -22.75
CA LEU A 71 0.27 -18.31 -23.97
C LEU A 71 -0.91 -19.07 -24.60
N ALA A 72 -0.85 -20.41 -24.64
CA ALA A 72 -1.93 -21.25 -25.15
C ALA A 72 -3.23 -21.06 -24.34
N ARG A 73 -3.15 -20.99 -23.00
CA ARG A 73 -4.32 -20.70 -22.15
C ARG A 73 -4.97 -19.37 -22.49
N LEU A 74 -4.16 -18.34 -22.76
CA LEU A 74 -4.66 -17.03 -23.19
C LEU A 74 -5.32 -17.09 -24.58
N ILE A 75 -4.69 -17.77 -25.54
CA ILE A 75 -5.24 -17.95 -26.89
C ILE A 75 -6.61 -18.64 -26.82
N TYR A 76 -6.73 -19.72 -26.04
CA TYR A 76 -8.01 -20.41 -25.84
C TYR A 76 -9.08 -19.52 -25.21
N ALA A 77 -8.73 -18.77 -24.16
CA ALA A 77 -9.66 -17.89 -23.48
C ALA A 77 -10.23 -16.79 -24.39
N LEU A 78 -9.48 -16.43 -25.43
CA LEU A 78 -9.85 -15.40 -26.40
C LEU A 78 -10.34 -15.97 -27.74
N GLY A 79 -10.46 -17.30 -27.88
CA GLY A 79 -10.80 -17.93 -29.15
C GLY A 79 -9.84 -17.59 -30.30
N GLY A 80 -8.59 -17.22 -29.98
CA GLY A 80 -7.59 -16.74 -30.94
C GLY A 80 -7.77 -15.30 -31.42
N GLU A 81 -8.78 -14.56 -30.95
CA GLU A 81 -8.97 -13.15 -31.33
C GLU A 81 -7.78 -12.27 -30.92
N GLY A 82 -7.37 -11.37 -31.82
CA GLY A 82 -6.26 -10.43 -31.60
C GLY A 82 -4.85 -11.04 -31.67
N PHE A 83 -4.73 -12.34 -31.91
CA PHE A 83 -3.48 -12.99 -32.32
C PHE A 83 -3.32 -12.95 -33.83
N PRO A 84 -2.08 -13.02 -34.37
CA PRO A 84 -1.90 -13.15 -35.81
C PRO A 84 -2.67 -14.37 -36.31
N GLU A 85 -3.42 -14.19 -37.40
CA GLU A 85 -4.07 -15.32 -38.06
C GLU A 85 -3.03 -16.40 -38.33
N ALA A 86 -3.41 -17.65 -38.07
CA ALA A 86 -2.59 -18.80 -38.39
C ALA A 86 -2.14 -18.64 -39.84
N ALA A 87 -0.84 -18.41 -40.06
CA ALA A 87 -0.32 -18.15 -41.38
C ALA A 87 -0.85 -19.28 -42.27
N SER A 88 -1.64 -18.93 -43.28
CA SER A 88 -1.90 -19.88 -44.35
C SER A 88 -0.51 -20.33 -44.82
N ASN A 89 -0.31 -21.63 -45.02
CA ASN A 89 0.76 -22.19 -45.85
C ASN A 89 2.03 -22.80 -45.18
N THR A 90 2.50 -23.86 -45.86
CA THR A 90 3.80 -24.57 -45.89
C THR A 90 4.70 -24.70 -44.65
N VAL A 91 4.97 -23.64 -43.90
CA VAL A 91 5.88 -23.64 -42.74
C VAL A 91 5.40 -24.59 -41.63
N VAL A 92 4.07 -24.70 -41.52
CA VAL A 92 3.37 -25.61 -40.60
C VAL A 92 3.62 -27.08 -40.96
N ARG A 93 3.92 -27.42 -42.22
CA ARG A 93 4.14 -28.82 -42.65
C ARG A 93 5.61 -29.26 -42.54
N SER A 94 6.56 -28.33 -42.52
CA SER A 94 8.00 -28.64 -42.60
C SER A 94 8.70 -28.87 -41.25
N ASN A 95 8.01 -28.68 -40.11
CA ASN A 95 8.64 -28.70 -38.77
C ASN A 95 7.88 -29.61 -37.78
N PRO A 96 7.99 -30.94 -37.92
CA PRO A 96 7.21 -31.89 -37.11
C PRO A 96 7.52 -31.82 -35.61
N GLU A 97 8.77 -31.56 -35.23
CA GLU A 97 9.19 -31.49 -33.82
C GLU A 97 8.60 -30.27 -33.09
N ILE A 98 8.61 -29.11 -33.74
CA ILE A 98 8.02 -27.88 -33.18
C ILE A 98 6.51 -28.07 -33.02
N TRP A 99 5.89 -28.78 -33.95
CA TRP A 99 4.47 -29.14 -33.88
C TRP A 99 4.15 -30.00 -32.67
N SER A 100 4.93 -31.04 -32.42
CA SER A 100 4.73 -31.88 -31.23
C SER A 100 4.76 -31.05 -29.95
N ALA A 101 5.71 -30.10 -29.83
CA ALA A 101 5.79 -29.21 -28.67
C ALA A 101 4.61 -28.24 -28.57
N CYS A 102 4.12 -27.68 -29.69
CA CYS A 102 2.95 -26.80 -29.69
C CYS A 102 1.66 -27.55 -29.36
N PHE A 103 1.49 -28.78 -29.85
CA PHE A 103 0.37 -29.64 -29.48
C PHE A 103 0.41 -30.00 -28.00
N ALA A 104 1.58 -30.37 -27.47
CA ALA A 104 1.74 -30.66 -26.05
C ALA A 104 1.35 -29.45 -25.19
N ALA A 105 1.83 -28.25 -25.53
CA ALA A 105 1.47 -27.03 -24.80
C ALA A 105 -0.03 -26.68 -24.89
N ALA A 106 -0.66 -26.91 -26.06
CA ALA A 106 -2.10 -26.71 -26.23
C ALA A 106 -2.92 -27.73 -25.41
N GLN A 107 -2.46 -28.98 -25.32
CA GLN A 107 -3.08 -29.99 -24.47
C GLN A 107 -2.89 -29.68 -22.97
N GLU A 108 -1.72 -29.20 -22.54
CA GLU A 108 -1.45 -28.74 -21.16
C GLU A 108 -2.26 -27.51 -20.76
N ALA A 109 -2.78 -26.76 -21.75
CA ALA A 109 -3.70 -25.66 -21.53
C ALA A 109 -5.15 -26.13 -21.31
N ARG A 110 -5.43 -27.44 -21.33
CA ARG A 110 -6.75 -28.03 -21.09
C ARG A 110 -6.77 -28.87 -19.82
N ALA A 111 -7.94 -28.96 -19.20
CA ALA A 111 -8.23 -29.90 -18.13
C ALA A 111 -8.52 -31.30 -18.71
N ALA A 112 -8.60 -32.31 -17.83
CA ALA A 112 -8.87 -33.70 -18.22
C ALA A 112 -10.23 -33.89 -18.92
N ASP A 113 -11.19 -32.97 -18.73
CA ASP A 113 -12.48 -32.97 -19.41
C ASP A 113 -12.45 -32.28 -20.80
N GLY A 114 -11.26 -31.87 -21.25
CA GLY A 114 -11.06 -31.16 -22.50
C GLY A 114 -11.44 -29.68 -22.46
N LYS A 115 -11.80 -29.09 -21.31
CA LYS A 115 -12.04 -27.64 -21.26
C LYS A 115 -10.74 -26.87 -21.09
N PRO A 116 -10.59 -25.69 -21.70
CA PRO A 116 -9.41 -24.86 -21.47
C PRO A 116 -9.33 -24.46 -19.99
N LEU A 117 -8.11 -24.49 -19.45
CA LEU A 117 -7.80 -23.93 -18.14
C LEU A 117 -7.94 -22.41 -18.18
N PRO A 118 -8.29 -21.75 -17.06
CA PRO A 118 -8.39 -20.30 -17.02
C PRO A 118 -7.05 -19.66 -17.40
N PRO A 119 -7.07 -18.53 -18.14
CA PRO A 119 -5.86 -17.87 -18.56
C PRO A 119 -5.15 -17.22 -17.36
N GLU A 120 -3.83 -17.07 -17.44
CA GLU A 120 -3.01 -16.48 -16.36
C GLU A 120 -2.97 -14.94 -16.41
N GLY A 121 -3.94 -14.35 -17.10
CA GLY A 121 -4.15 -12.92 -17.35
C GLY A 121 -5.12 -12.72 -18.52
N ARG A 122 -5.46 -11.48 -18.83
CA ARG A 122 -6.20 -11.08 -20.04
C ARG A 122 -5.30 -10.54 -21.15
N TYR A 123 -4.10 -10.10 -20.80
CA TYR A 123 -3.12 -9.55 -21.74
C TYR A 123 -1.74 -10.18 -21.51
N ALA A 124 -0.98 -10.36 -22.58
CA ALA A 124 0.39 -10.84 -22.56
C ALA A 124 1.33 -9.83 -23.23
N VAL A 125 2.52 -9.64 -22.66
CA VAL A 125 3.59 -8.79 -23.21
C VAL A 125 4.91 -9.54 -23.23
N LEU A 126 5.56 -9.63 -24.39
CA LEU A 126 6.94 -10.12 -24.49
C LEU A 126 7.92 -8.94 -24.42
N TRP A 127 8.77 -8.89 -23.40
CA TRP A 127 9.63 -7.74 -23.14
C TRP A 127 11.05 -8.12 -22.70
N SER A 128 12.04 -7.36 -23.18
CA SER A 128 13.46 -7.50 -22.81
C SER A 128 13.82 -6.45 -21.76
N PRO A 129 14.33 -6.83 -20.57
CA PRO A 129 15.04 -5.89 -19.73
C PRO A 129 16.37 -5.56 -20.41
N ASP A 130 16.44 -4.46 -21.13
CA ASP A 130 17.71 -3.93 -21.63
C ASP A 130 18.43 -3.23 -20.45
N PRO A 131 19.60 -3.72 -20.02
CA PRO A 131 20.34 -3.11 -18.91
C PRO A 131 20.99 -1.77 -19.29
N ASP A 132 21.21 -1.50 -20.59
CA ASP A 132 21.90 -0.32 -21.13
C ASP A 132 20.96 0.69 -21.80
N ALA A 133 19.71 0.31 -22.10
CA ALA A 133 18.68 1.29 -22.40
C ALA A 133 18.47 2.18 -21.17
N ASP A 134 18.29 3.49 -21.37
CA ASP A 134 17.87 4.47 -20.36
C ASP A 134 16.45 4.17 -19.85
N GLY A 135 16.36 3.02 -19.20
CA GLY A 135 15.21 2.17 -18.94
C GLY A 135 15.36 1.49 -17.58
N LYS A 136 15.99 2.17 -16.61
CA LYS A 136 15.25 2.31 -15.35
C LYS A 136 13.87 2.85 -15.75
N LEU A 137 12.78 2.38 -15.14
CA LEU A 137 11.49 3.05 -15.22
C LEU A 137 11.70 4.55 -14.98
N ALA A 138 11.89 5.33 -16.06
CA ALA A 138 12.25 6.72 -15.98
C ALA A 138 10.97 7.39 -15.49
N SER A 139 11.06 8.06 -14.35
CA SER A 139 9.94 8.70 -13.64
C SER A 139 9.36 9.91 -14.38
N GLY A 140 9.22 9.85 -15.71
CA GLY A 140 8.82 11.01 -16.50
C GLY A 140 8.62 10.82 -18.01
N LEU A 141 8.60 9.60 -18.56
CA LEU A 141 8.11 9.40 -19.94
C LEU A 141 6.59 9.17 -19.92
N PRO A 142 5.79 9.89 -20.73
CA PRO A 142 4.34 9.79 -20.75
C PRO A 142 3.89 8.60 -21.59
N ILE A 143 4.44 7.42 -21.31
CA ILE A 143 3.84 6.16 -21.73
C ILE A 143 3.01 5.72 -20.53
N ASN A 144 1.70 5.90 -20.61
CA ASN A 144 0.75 5.41 -19.60
C ASN A 144 0.69 3.87 -19.62
N TRP A 145 1.81 3.15 -19.44
CA TRP A 145 1.72 1.74 -19.07
C TRP A 145 0.84 1.63 -17.83
N PRO A 146 -0.04 0.60 -17.74
CA PRO A 146 -1.02 0.49 -16.68
C PRO A 146 -0.35 0.77 -15.35
N TYR A 147 -0.84 1.84 -14.73
CA TYR A 147 -0.51 2.28 -13.38
C TYR A 147 -0.24 1.05 -12.52
N GLN A 148 0.83 1.06 -11.73
CA GLN A 148 1.05 0.04 -10.70
C GLN A 148 0.33 0.46 -9.41
N PRO A 149 -0.95 0.11 -9.16
CA PRO A 149 -1.42 0.02 -7.81
C PRO A 149 -1.16 -1.41 -7.34
N THR A 150 0.09 -1.79 -7.08
CA THR A 150 0.48 -2.90 -6.19
C THR A 150 -0.15 -4.32 -6.36
N SER A 151 -0.98 -4.62 -7.37
CA SER A 151 -1.76 -5.88 -7.37
C SER A 151 -2.17 -6.49 -8.73
N HIS A 152 -1.65 -6.03 -9.88
CA HIS A 152 -2.17 -6.48 -11.20
C HIS A 152 -1.15 -7.09 -12.18
N VAL A 153 0.12 -7.28 -11.78
CA VAL A 153 0.99 -8.22 -12.53
C VAL A 153 0.61 -9.61 -12.04
N ALA A 154 -0.08 -10.37 -12.88
CA ALA A 154 -0.52 -11.69 -12.48
C ALA A 154 0.71 -12.61 -12.38
N ARG A 155 1.55 -12.72 -13.44
CA ARG A 155 2.71 -13.64 -13.49
C ARG A 155 3.76 -13.25 -14.52
N ILE A 156 4.99 -13.74 -14.33
CA ILE A 156 6.15 -13.56 -15.23
C ILE A 156 6.69 -14.94 -15.63
N PHE A 157 6.95 -15.15 -16.92
CA PHE A 157 7.52 -16.38 -17.48
C PHE A 157 8.78 -16.08 -18.30
N GLY A 158 9.67 -17.07 -18.43
CA GLY A 158 10.94 -16.96 -19.16
C GLY A 158 12.15 -17.15 -18.23
N PRO A 159 13.34 -16.69 -18.63
CA PRO A 159 13.64 -15.98 -19.87
C PRO A 159 13.62 -16.87 -21.13
N VAL A 160 13.14 -16.31 -22.25
CA VAL A 160 13.21 -16.91 -23.59
C VAL A 160 14.06 -16.05 -24.52
N ILE A 161 14.82 -16.66 -25.41
CA ILE A 161 15.50 -15.99 -26.50
C ILE A 161 14.55 -16.03 -27.70
N ASP A 162 14.20 -14.89 -28.26
CA ASP A 162 13.35 -14.84 -29.45
C ASP A 162 14.18 -14.79 -30.75
N GLY A 163 13.51 -14.61 -31.90
CA GLY A 163 14.17 -14.58 -33.22
C GLY A 163 15.23 -13.48 -33.38
N ASP A 164 15.21 -12.45 -32.54
CA ASP A 164 16.23 -11.38 -32.52
C ASP A 164 17.44 -11.72 -31.63
N ASN A 165 17.48 -12.94 -31.08
CA ASN A 165 18.53 -13.43 -30.18
C ASN A 165 18.70 -12.61 -28.89
N ARG A 166 17.61 -12.02 -28.38
CA ARG A 166 17.61 -11.25 -27.12
C ARG A 166 16.79 -11.97 -26.04
N PRO A 167 17.25 -11.99 -24.78
CA PRO A 167 16.49 -12.57 -23.69
C PRO A 167 15.27 -11.71 -23.36
N LYS A 168 14.08 -12.28 -23.46
CA LYS A 168 12.79 -11.66 -23.17
C LYS A 168 12.05 -12.46 -22.09
N HIS A 169 11.17 -11.77 -21.37
CA HIS A 169 10.21 -12.37 -20.44
C HIS A 169 8.79 -12.14 -20.97
N LEU A 170 7.92 -13.11 -20.75
CA LEU A 170 6.50 -13.00 -21.01
C LEU A 170 5.79 -12.55 -19.72
N PHE A 171 5.16 -11.38 -19.76
CA PHE A 171 4.40 -10.81 -18.66
C PHE A 171 2.90 -10.99 -18.91
N MET A 172 2.15 -11.43 -17.90
CA MET A 172 0.70 -11.59 -17.97
C MET A 172 0.00 -10.58 -17.05
N PHE A 173 -1.04 -9.91 -17.56
CA PHE A 173 -1.78 -8.84 -16.87
C PHE A 173 -3.29 -9.08 -16.90
N ASP A 174 -3.99 -8.71 -15.84
CA ASP A 174 -5.47 -8.80 -15.78
C ASP A 174 -6.18 -7.63 -16.49
N ALA A 175 -5.53 -6.48 -16.59
CA ALA A 175 -6.05 -5.27 -17.24
C ALA A 175 -4.90 -4.44 -17.82
N VAL A 176 -5.17 -3.76 -18.93
CA VAL A 176 -4.30 -2.74 -19.53
C VAL A 176 -5.14 -1.46 -19.64
N ASP A 177 -4.56 -0.29 -19.32
CA ASP A 177 -5.26 0.98 -19.49
C ASP A 177 -5.42 1.30 -20.98
N GLU A 178 -6.65 1.31 -21.48
CA GLU A 178 -6.98 1.56 -22.88
C GLU A 178 -6.74 3.03 -23.29
N ASN A 179 -6.61 3.95 -22.32
CA ASN A 179 -6.28 5.35 -22.58
C ASN A 179 -4.77 5.60 -22.66
N ALA A 180 -3.97 4.54 -22.51
CA ALA A 180 -2.56 4.58 -22.77
C ALA A 180 -2.32 4.74 -24.28
N GLY A 181 -2.07 5.97 -24.72
CA GLY A 181 -1.56 6.21 -26.07
C GLY A 181 -0.28 5.39 -26.26
N ILE A 182 -0.37 4.31 -27.04
CA ILE A 182 0.81 3.61 -27.54
C ILE A 182 1.41 4.56 -28.56
N ASP A 183 2.44 5.30 -28.14
CA ASP A 183 3.13 6.24 -29.00
C ASP A 183 3.64 5.51 -30.25
N VAL A 184 3.24 6.01 -31.42
CA VAL A 184 3.37 5.31 -32.72
C VAL A 184 4.84 5.14 -33.12
N ASP A 185 5.73 5.90 -32.46
CA ASP A 185 7.18 5.90 -32.69
C ASP A 185 7.96 4.98 -31.74
N ILE A 186 7.35 4.51 -30.65
CA ILE A 186 7.86 3.34 -29.93
C ILE A 186 7.23 2.15 -30.64
N ARG A 187 7.88 1.65 -31.70
CA ARG A 187 7.49 0.34 -32.25
C ARG A 187 7.51 -0.65 -31.08
N PRO A 188 6.36 -1.15 -30.60
CA PRO A 188 6.42 -2.27 -29.68
C PRO A 188 7.09 -3.37 -30.49
N ALA A 189 8.26 -3.83 -30.04
CA ALA A 189 8.76 -5.11 -30.47
C ALA A 189 7.61 -6.12 -30.30
N PRO A 190 7.35 -6.99 -31.27
CA PRO A 190 6.02 -7.52 -31.54
C PRO A 190 5.52 -8.30 -30.33
N GLY A 191 4.45 -7.82 -29.69
CA GLY A 191 3.74 -8.68 -28.74
C GLY A 191 3.01 -8.08 -27.57
N LEU A 192 2.14 -7.08 -27.77
CA LEU A 192 0.98 -6.97 -26.89
C LEU A 192 -0.12 -7.85 -27.48
N TRP A 193 -0.59 -8.84 -26.72
CA TRP A 193 -1.67 -9.74 -27.14
C TRP A 193 -2.79 -9.78 -26.08
N PRO A 194 -4.06 -9.84 -26.51
CA PRO A 194 -4.54 -9.63 -27.88
C PRO A 194 -4.32 -8.17 -28.30
N LYS A 195 -4.16 -7.90 -29.61
CA LYS A 195 -4.18 -6.52 -30.10
C LYS A 195 -5.55 -5.91 -29.76
N PRO A 196 -5.63 -4.68 -29.21
CA PRO A 196 -6.90 -4.06 -28.90
C PRO A 196 -7.74 -3.98 -30.18
N VAL A 197 -8.92 -4.59 -30.15
CA VAL A 197 -9.91 -4.50 -31.22
C VAL A 197 -10.44 -3.07 -31.21
N ALA A 198 -10.47 -2.40 -32.36
CA ALA A 198 -11.01 -1.04 -32.45
C ALA A 198 -12.44 -1.03 -31.87
N PRO A 199 -12.81 -0.03 -31.05
CA PRO A 199 -14.08 -0.04 -30.34
C PRO A 199 -15.25 -0.15 -31.32
N VAL A 200 -16.03 -1.21 -31.18
CA VAL A 200 -17.31 -1.36 -31.87
C VAL A 200 -18.29 -0.34 -31.27
N PRO A 201 -18.95 0.51 -32.06
CA PRO A 201 -19.90 1.49 -31.54
C PRO A 201 -21.03 0.79 -30.78
N ALA A 202 -21.20 1.14 -29.51
CA ALA A 202 -22.14 0.49 -28.61
C ALA A 202 -23.59 0.63 -29.10
N ALA A 203 -24.26 -0.51 -29.27
CA ALA A 203 -25.69 -0.58 -29.51
C ALA A 203 -26.49 -0.28 -28.23
N SER A 204 -27.66 0.30 -28.46
CA SER A 204 -28.57 1.01 -27.57
C SER A 204 -29.18 0.23 -26.39
N ALA A 205 -29.60 1.04 -25.41
CA ALA A 205 -30.06 0.76 -24.06
C ALA A 205 -31.29 -0.16 -23.90
N LEU A 206 -31.34 -0.80 -22.72
CA LEU A 206 -32.54 -1.39 -22.09
C LEU A 206 -33.05 -0.49 -20.94
N PRO A 207 -34.35 -0.51 -20.62
CA PRO A 207 -35.00 0.51 -19.80
C PRO A 207 -34.81 0.27 -18.30
N THR A 208 -34.50 1.36 -17.60
CA THR A 208 -34.43 1.46 -16.14
C THR A 208 -35.81 1.71 -15.55
N GLY A 209 -36.24 0.85 -14.62
CA GLY A 209 -37.38 1.10 -13.75
C GLY A 209 -37.04 2.11 -12.66
N ASP A 210 -37.91 3.10 -12.49
CA ASP A 210 -37.75 4.23 -11.57
C ASP A 210 -37.84 3.81 -10.10
N VAL A 211 -36.73 3.90 -9.38
CA VAL A 211 -36.72 4.10 -7.92
C VAL A 211 -36.06 5.45 -7.66
N ILE A 212 -36.90 6.46 -7.42
CA ILE A 212 -36.48 7.85 -7.12
C ILE A 212 -35.85 7.87 -5.72
N THR A 213 -34.56 7.61 -5.63
CA THR A 213 -33.73 8.16 -4.56
C THR A 213 -32.92 9.30 -5.17
N ALA A 214 -33.28 10.54 -4.84
CA ALA A 214 -32.67 11.75 -5.35
C ALA A 214 -31.15 11.73 -5.15
N ALA A 215 -30.42 11.29 -6.19
CA ALA A 215 -28.98 11.38 -6.22
C ALA A 215 -28.61 12.86 -6.31
N MET A 216 -27.86 13.36 -5.33
CA MET A 216 -27.27 14.69 -5.44
C MET A 216 -26.51 14.76 -6.78
N PRO A 217 -26.72 15.79 -7.62
CA PRO A 217 -26.05 15.92 -8.91
C PRO A 217 -24.53 15.80 -8.73
N SER A 218 -23.84 15.10 -9.63
CA SER A 218 -22.38 14.87 -9.57
C SER A 218 -21.59 16.17 -9.34
N GLN A 219 -22.03 17.26 -9.96
CA GLN A 219 -21.44 18.59 -9.81
C GLN A 219 -21.55 19.16 -8.39
N ARG A 220 -22.64 18.91 -7.65
CA ARG A 220 -22.79 19.33 -6.25
C ARG A 220 -21.87 18.54 -5.32
N ARG A 221 -21.63 17.25 -5.61
CA ARG A 221 -20.72 16.41 -4.81
C ARG A 221 -19.29 16.86 -4.93
N LEU A 222 -18.84 17.13 -6.16
CA LEU A 222 -17.51 17.67 -6.41
C LEU A 222 -17.33 19.04 -5.72
N GLY A 223 -18.34 19.92 -5.81
CA GLY A 223 -18.33 21.20 -5.10
C GLY A 223 -18.17 21.04 -3.58
N MET A 224 -18.92 20.12 -2.96
CA MET A 224 -18.81 19.87 -1.52
C MET A 224 -17.46 19.27 -1.12
N ALA A 225 -16.94 18.32 -1.91
CA ALA A 225 -15.61 17.74 -1.68
C ALA A 225 -14.52 18.82 -1.73
N THR A 226 -14.57 19.71 -2.72
CA THR A 226 -13.66 20.86 -2.84
C THR A 226 -13.76 21.82 -1.65
N ILE A 227 -14.97 22.09 -1.15
CA ILE A 227 -15.16 22.93 0.05
C ILE A 227 -14.54 22.26 1.28
N MET A 228 -14.78 20.96 1.51
CA MET A 228 -14.21 20.23 2.64
C MET A 228 -12.68 20.18 2.57
N PHE A 229 -12.11 19.99 1.38
CA PHE A 229 -10.67 20.08 1.17
C PHE A 229 -10.13 21.50 1.44
N GLY A 230 -10.85 22.54 1.00
CA GLY A 230 -10.51 23.93 1.33
C GLY A 230 -10.49 24.20 2.84
N ILE A 231 -11.47 23.67 3.59
CA ILE A 231 -11.50 23.77 5.06
C ILE A 231 -10.30 23.06 5.67
N TRP A 232 -9.91 21.88 5.15
CA TRP A 232 -8.70 21.19 5.59
C TRP A 232 -7.44 22.05 5.38
N VAL A 233 -7.25 22.63 4.19
CA VAL A 233 -6.10 23.51 3.90
C VAL A 233 -6.07 24.71 4.86
N VAL A 234 -7.21 25.40 5.03
CA VAL A 234 -7.31 26.55 5.95
C VAL A 234 -7.00 26.15 7.39
N SER A 235 -7.45 24.97 7.82
CA SER A 235 -7.17 24.46 9.17
C SER A 235 -5.68 24.12 9.36
N CYS A 236 -5.03 23.53 8.35
CA CYS A 236 -3.58 23.30 8.37
C CYS A 236 -2.79 24.60 8.43
N LEU A 237 -3.19 25.61 7.65
CA LEU A 237 -2.60 26.95 7.69
C LEU A 237 -2.82 27.61 9.06
N TYR A 238 -4.00 27.45 9.66
CA TYR A 238 -4.29 27.94 11.01
C TYR A 238 -3.38 27.30 12.06
N VAL A 239 -3.16 25.98 12.00
CA VAL A 239 -2.26 25.28 12.94
C VAL A 239 -0.80 25.68 12.71
N GLY A 240 -0.37 25.82 11.45
CA GLY A 240 0.98 26.30 11.13
C GLY A 240 1.22 27.73 11.64
N ALA A 241 0.26 28.62 11.44
CA ALA A 241 0.29 29.98 11.99
C ALA A 241 0.29 29.98 13.52
N TRP A 242 -0.52 29.12 14.15
CA TRP A 242 -0.51 28.92 15.62
C TRP A 242 0.89 28.57 16.11
N GLN A 243 1.50 27.54 15.51
CA GLN A 243 2.82 27.06 15.90
C GLN A 243 3.89 28.13 15.70
N TRP A 244 3.89 28.79 14.53
CA TRP A 244 4.84 29.87 14.21
C TRP A 244 4.77 31.01 15.23
N ILE A 245 3.56 31.46 15.57
CA ILE A 245 3.34 32.50 16.59
C ILE A 245 3.87 32.04 17.96
N GLN A 246 3.58 30.82 18.39
CA GLN A 246 4.12 30.30 19.66
C GLN A 246 5.65 30.25 19.66
N GLY A 247 6.25 29.93 18.52
CA GLY A 247 7.69 29.96 18.31
C GLY A 247 8.34 31.32 18.46
N ASP A 248 7.81 32.31 17.76
CA ASP A 248 8.27 33.69 17.87
C ASP A 248 8.18 34.17 19.31
N ILE A 249 7.07 33.87 19.99
CA ILE A 249 6.93 34.28 21.39
C ILE A 249 7.90 33.55 22.30
N ALA A 250 8.09 32.24 22.13
CA ALA A 250 9.05 31.48 22.91
C ALA A 250 10.47 32.06 22.74
N THR A 251 10.85 32.42 21.52
CA THR A 251 12.14 33.02 21.18
C THR A 251 12.33 34.39 21.83
N ARG A 252 11.32 35.27 21.73
CA ARG A 252 11.37 36.60 22.37
C ARG A 252 11.36 36.52 23.88
N SER A 253 10.54 35.63 24.44
CA SER A 253 10.48 35.38 25.89
C SER A 253 11.80 34.85 26.41
N TRP A 254 12.48 33.99 25.65
CA TRP A 254 13.82 33.51 25.95
C TRP A 254 14.86 34.63 25.94
N ALA A 255 14.85 35.51 24.94
CA ALA A 255 15.75 36.67 24.90
C ALA A 255 15.51 37.63 26.09
N ALA A 256 14.25 37.88 26.47
CA ALA A 256 13.91 38.68 27.65
C ALA A 256 14.35 38.01 28.96
N PHE A 257 14.16 36.70 29.07
CA PHE A 257 14.63 35.90 30.20
C PHE A 257 16.16 35.97 30.35
N GLN A 258 16.91 35.80 29.25
CA GLN A 258 18.37 35.90 29.26
C GLN A 258 18.86 37.28 29.74
N ARG A 259 18.19 38.37 29.33
CA ARG A 259 18.52 39.72 29.82
C ARG A 259 18.26 39.85 31.33
N THR A 260 17.17 39.28 31.81
CA THR A 260 16.82 39.29 33.25
C THR A 260 17.86 38.52 34.06
N VAL A 261 18.27 37.34 33.57
CA VAL A 261 19.32 36.53 34.22
C VAL A 261 20.68 37.22 34.19
N ALA A 262 21.05 37.86 33.08
CA ALA A 262 22.31 38.59 32.96
C ALA A 262 22.39 39.82 33.89
N ALA A 263 21.24 40.47 34.15
CA ALA A 263 21.14 41.61 35.05
C ALA A 263 21.10 41.22 36.54
N ALA A 264 20.94 39.93 36.87
CA ALA A 264 20.87 39.47 38.25
C ALA A 264 22.24 39.64 38.96
N PRO A 265 22.25 40.10 40.24
CA PRO A 265 23.47 40.24 41.03
C PRO A 265 24.28 38.93 41.12
N ASP A 266 25.60 39.06 41.29
CA ASP A 266 26.47 37.91 41.56
C ASP A 266 26.05 37.18 42.84
N GLY A 267 25.89 35.86 42.75
CA GLY A 267 25.42 35.02 43.86
C GLY A 267 23.90 34.76 43.90
N ASP A 268 23.12 35.40 43.02
CA ASP A 268 21.68 35.14 42.90
C ASP A 268 21.42 33.78 42.23
N ASP A 269 20.39 33.07 42.70
CA ASP A 269 19.97 31.77 42.16
C ASP A 269 19.58 31.87 40.67
N LEU A 270 19.26 33.07 40.18
CA LEU A 270 18.96 33.32 38.76
C LEU A 270 20.13 32.99 37.83
N ARG A 271 21.39 33.26 38.23
CA ARG A 271 22.55 32.94 37.40
C ARG A 271 22.76 31.43 37.25
N LYS A 272 22.23 30.64 38.18
CA LYS A 272 22.23 29.17 38.09
C LYS A 272 21.25 28.65 37.02
N CYS A 273 20.30 29.48 36.56
CA CYS A 273 19.32 29.10 35.54
C CYS A 273 19.93 28.92 34.14
N THR A 274 21.04 29.60 33.84
CA THR A 274 21.73 29.53 32.54
C THR A 274 23.02 28.72 32.58
N GLN A 275 23.49 28.36 33.78
CA GLN A 275 24.61 27.46 33.92
C GLN A 275 24.16 26.04 33.59
N LEU A 276 24.61 25.55 32.44
CA LEU A 276 24.70 24.12 32.19
C LEU A 276 25.60 23.52 33.27
N ASN A 277 25.07 22.60 34.07
CA ASN A 277 25.90 21.83 34.99
C ASN A 277 26.98 21.09 34.16
N ALA A 278 28.07 20.65 34.78
CA ALA A 278 29.13 19.87 34.11
C ALA A 278 28.60 18.63 33.35
N GLU A 279 27.42 18.13 33.73
CA GLU A 279 26.71 17.03 33.06
C GLU A 279 25.79 17.47 31.90
N LYS A 280 25.80 18.74 31.48
CA LYS A 280 24.84 19.35 30.54
C LYS A 280 23.37 19.20 30.97
N LYS A 281 23.12 19.10 32.28
CA LYS A 281 21.76 19.12 32.85
C LYS A 281 21.48 20.54 33.32
N LEU A 282 20.39 21.12 32.81
CA LEU A 282 19.87 22.39 33.31
C LEU A 282 19.11 22.07 34.61
N THR A 283 19.44 22.73 35.72
CA THR A 283 18.64 22.61 36.95
C THR A 283 17.64 23.75 36.97
N TRP A 284 16.39 23.49 36.60
CA TRP A 284 15.35 24.52 36.58
C TRP A 284 14.85 24.82 37.99
N LEU A 285 15.37 25.89 38.59
CA LEU A 285 14.97 26.33 39.93
C LEU A 285 13.60 27.05 39.87
N PRO A 286 12.82 27.06 40.96
CA PRO A 286 11.58 27.86 41.05
C PRO A 286 11.78 29.35 40.76
N ALA A 287 12.98 29.89 41.02
CA ALA A 287 13.35 31.26 40.67
C ALA A 287 13.40 31.47 39.15
N CYS A 288 13.84 30.46 38.39
CA CYS A 288 13.85 30.49 36.92
C CYS A 288 12.42 30.55 36.37
N ASP A 289 11.50 29.77 36.94
CA ASP A 289 10.09 29.79 36.53
C ASP A 289 9.44 31.16 36.76
N ARG A 290 9.70 31.79 37.92
CA ARG A 290 9.24 33.16 38.19
C ARG A 290 9.83 34.18 37.20
N ALA A 291 11.13 34.11 36.95
CA ALA A 291 11.80 35.01 36.00
C ALA A 291 11.30 34.80 34.55
N TRP A 292 11.06 33.56 34.14
CA TRP A 292 10.47 33.24 32.85
C TRP A 292 9.05 33.79 32.72
N ASN A 293 8.21 33.56 33.72
CA ASN A 293 6.83 34.06 33.74
C ASN A 293 6.80 35.60 33.76
N ALA A 294 7.74 36.26 34.46
CA ALA A 294 7.90 37.71 34.42
C ALA A 294 8.32 38.21 33.03
N ALA A 295 9.30 37.55 32.38
CA ALA A 295 9.72 37.88 31.02
C ALA A 295 8.58 37.71 30.00
N ARG A 296 7.76 36.65 30.13
CA ARG A 296 6.54 36.47 29.31
C ARG A 296 5.50 37.57 29.56
N ALA A 297 5.30 37.97 30.82
CA ALA A 297 4.35 39.00 31.18
C ALA A 297 4.78 40.37 30.63
N GLU A 298 6.07 40.70 30.73
CA GLU A 298 6.65 41.91 30.14
C GLU A 298 6.47 41.93 28.63
N GLN A 299 6.74 40.80 27.96
CA GLN A 299 6.55 40.69 26.51
C GLN A 299 5.08 40.90 26.11
N LYS A 300 4.14 40.35 26.88
CA LYS A 300 2.70 40.58 26.66
C LYS A 300 2.33 42.06 26.77
N LEU A 301 2.89 42.78 27.74
CA LEU A 301 2.66 44.23 27.91
C LEU A 301 3.25 45.03 26.75
N ASN A 302 4.49 44.71 26.35
CA ASN A 302 5.17 45.34 25.22
C ASN A 302 4.43 45.13 23.89
N ASP A 303 3.84 43.96 23.68
CA ASP A 303 3.09 43.67 22.46
C ASP A 303 1.71 44.37 22.49
N SER A 304 1.03 44.41 23.65
CA SER A 304 -0.27 45.09 23.80
C SER A 304 -0.23 46.61 23.61
N THR A 305 0.92 47.24 23.88
CA THR A 305 1.11 48.69 23.78
C THR A 305 1.48 49.14 22.38
N LYS A 306 1.98 48.23 21.53
CA LYS A 306 2.57 48.59 20.24
C LYS A 306 1.57 48.70 19.08
N SER A 307 0.29 48.32 19.19
CA SER A 307 -0.58 48.40 18.01
C SER A 307 -2.08 48.18 18.21
N ASN A 308 -2.91 49.05 17.59
CA ASN A 308 -4.31 48.78 17.21
C ASN A 308 -4.43 47.86 15.97
N SER A 309 -3.41 47.05 15.69
CA SER A 309 -3.33 46.25 14.48
C SER A 309 -4.05 44.91 14.63
N ILE A 310 -4.56 44.38 13.51
CA ILE A 310 -5.04 43.00 13.38
C ILE A 310 -4.05 41.98 13.96
N TYR A 311 -2.73 42.27 13.92
CA TYR A 311 -1.70 41.44 14.54
C TYR A 311 -1.91 41.24 16.04
N ASP A 312 -2.31 42.27 16.78
CA ASP A 312 -2.51 42.16 18.24
C ASP A 312 -3.77 41.34 18.58
N THR A 313 -4.84 41.47 17.78
CA THR A 313 -6.04 40.63 17.93
C THR A 313 -5.73 39.16 17.65
N VAL A 314 -4.96 38.89 16.58
CA VAL A 314 -4.45 37.56 16.25
C VAL A 314 -3.62 37.04 17.42
N TYR A 315 -2.59 37.78 17.85
CA TYR A 315 -1.70 37.36 18.94
C TYR A 315 -2.45 37.06 20.23
N ARG A 316 -3.41 37.91 20.62
CA ARG A 316 -4.26 37.69 21.81
C ARG A 316 -5.11 36.43 21.71
N HIS A 317 -5.62 36.08 20.53
CA HIS A 317 -6.34 34.81 20.31
C HIS A 317 -5.42 33.59 20.51
N PHE A 318 -4.19 33.68 20.01
CA PHE A 318 -3.18 32.61 20.13
C PHE A 318 -2.52 32.58 21.53
N TRP A 319 -2.60 33.67 22.30
CA TRP A 319 -1.97 33.86 23.61
C TRP A 319 -2.99 33.94 24.76
N THR A 320 -3.66 32.82 25.03
CA THR A 320 -4.80 32.80 25.98
C THR A 320 -4.46 32.25 27.36
N ASP A 321 -3.40 31.46 27.53
CA ASP A 321 -3.05 30.83 28.80
C ASP A 321 -1.59 31.09 29.22
N ALA A 322 -1.31 31.07 30.53
CA ALA A 322 0.04 31.17 31.08
C ALA A 322 0.97 30.01 30.65
N GLN A 323 0.38 28.89 30.22
CA GLN A 323 1.09 27.71 29.71
C GLN A 323 0.84 27.57 28.21
N SER A 324 1.91 27.37 27.44
CA SER A 324 1.80 27.12 26.00
C SER A 324 1.26 25.71 25.78
N SER A 325 -0.04 25.59 25.51
CA SER A 325 -0.66 24.28 25.28
C SER A 325 -0.65 23.93 23.80
N LEU A 326 -0.11 22.76 23.46
CA LEU A 326 -0.22 22.16 22.13
C LEU A 326 -1.54 21.40 21.93
N LEU A 327 -2.39 21.32 22.96
CA LEU A 327 -3.65 20.58 22.85
C LEU A 327 -4.61 21.23 21.83
N ARG A 328 -4.68 22.56 21.80
CA ARG A 328 -5.57 23.30 20.88
C ARG A 328 -5.18 23.06 19.41
N PRO A 329 -3.91 23.28 18.98
CA PRO A 329 -3.52 22.96 17.61
C PRO A 329 -3.73 21.48 17.29
N PHE A 330 -3.50 20.57 18.24
CA PHE A 330 -3.78 19.14 18.04
C PHE A 330 -5.25 18.84 17.76
N ILE A 331 -6.19 19.39 18.54
CA ILE A 331 -7.63 19.24 18.27
C ILE A 331 -7.98 19.78 16.89
N TRP A 332 -7.43 20.93 16.51
CA TRP A 332 -7.63 21.49 15.16
C TRP A 332 -7.08 20.60 14.06
N THR A 333 -5.92 19.96 14.26
CA THR A 333 -5.39 18.98 13.31
C THR A 333 -6.30 17.76 13.18
N LEU A 334 -6.86 17.24 14.29
CA LEU A 334 -7.83 16.14 14.23
C LEU A 334 -9.06 16.54 13.41
N VAL A 335 -9.63 17.71 13.68
CA VAL A 335 -10.79 18.26 12.95
C VAL A 335 -10.45 18.43 11.47
N ALA A 336 -9.28 18.98 11.16
CA ALA A 336 -8.80 19.12 9.79
C ALA A 336 -8.77 17.75 9.09
N THR A 337 -8.11 16.76 9.69
CA THR A 337 -8.02 15.42 9.11
C THR A 337 -9.39 14.78 8.92
N CYS A 338 -10.35 15.01 9.83
CA CYS A 338 -11.74 14.58 9.63
C CYS A 338 -12.36 15.20 8.37
N PHE A 339 -12.15 16.50 8.12
CA PHE A 339 -12.61 17.14 6.89
C PHE A 339 -11.94 16.55 5.64
N LEU A 340 -10.65 16.21 5.71
CA LEU A 340 -9.96 15.54 4.62
C LEU A 340 -10.56 14.16 4.33
N ILE A 341 -10.83 13.36 5.37
CA ILE A 341 -11.48 12.04 5.22
C ILE A 341 -12.86 12.19 4.58
N VAL A 342 -13.63 13.21 4.97
CA VAL A 342 -14.94 13.50 4.37
C VAL A 342 -14.78 13.93 2.91
N ALA A 343 -13.81 14.78 2.59
CA ALA A 343 -13.51 15.20 1.22
C ALA A 343 -13.15 13.98 0.34
N CYS A 344 -12.31 13.07 0.83
CA CYS A 344 -11.99 11.81 0.15
C CYS A 344 -13.21 10.91 -0.04
N GLY A 345 -14.09 10.83 0.95
CA GLY A 345 -15.36 10.08 0.85
C GLY A 345 -16.27 10.65 -0.25
N LEU A 346 -16.48 11.97 -0.24
CA LEU A 346 -17.30 12.68 -1.21
C LEU A 346 -16.71 12.68 -2.63
N GLY A 347 -15.38 12.74 -2.75
CA GLY A 347 -14.66 12.71 -4.02
C GLY A 347 -14.52 11.32 -4.64
N SER A 348 -14.71 10.25 -3.84
CA SER A 348 -14.74 8.88 -4.37
C SER A 348 -15.99 8.63 -5.22
N GLU A 349 -15.94 7.63 -6.11
CA GLU A 349 -17.08 7.20 -6.95
C GLU A 349 -18.37 6.91 -6.14
N ARG A 350 -18.21 6.59 -4.85
CA ARG A 350 -19.32 6.32 -3.92
C ARG A 350 -20.13 7.57 -3.60
N GLY A 351 -19.50 8.76 -3.58
CA GLY A 351 -20.15 10.05 -3.34
C GLY A 351 -20.86 10.18 -1.99
N VAL A 352 -20.37 9.50 -0.95
CA VAL A 352 -20.92 9.52 0.41
C VAL A 352 -19.88 10.05 1.39
N TRP A 353 -20.33 10.80 2.41
CA TRP A 353 -19.46 11.54 3.34
C TRP A 353 -18.40 10.67 3.99
N PHE A 354 -18.76 9.46 4.39
CA PHE A 354 -17.85 8.50 5.01
C PHE A 354 -17.39 7.40 4.04
N GLY A 355 -17.35 7.70 2.74
CA GLY A 355 -17.00 6.74 1.69
C GLY A 355 -15.62 6.11 1.85
N ALA A 356 -14.70 6.78 2.55
CA ALA A 356 -13.39 6.23 2.90
C ALA A 356 -13.48 5.01 3.85
N LEU A 357 -14.52 4.95 4.69
CA LEU A 357 -14.72 3.89 5.68
C LEU A 357 -15.51 2.69 5.13
N ILE A 358 -16.10 2.82 3.94
CA ILE A 358 -16.91 1.78 3.30
C ILE A 358 -16.01 0.81 2.54
N ASP A 359 -16.21 -0.50 2.72
CA ASP A 359 -15.50 -1.52 1.93
C ASP A 359 -16.05 -1.55 0.49
N PRO A 360 -15.19 -1.46 -0.56
CA PRO A 360 -15.62 -1.58 -1.96
C PRO A 360 -16.34 -2.89 -2.28
N ARG A 361 -16.04 -3.97 -1.57
CA ARG A 361 -16.55 -5.30 -1.89
C ARG A 361 -17.96 -5.51 -1.37
N THR A 362 -18.23 -5.01 -0.16
CA THR A 362 -19.52 -5.25 0.52
C THR A 362 -20.40 -4.01 0.60
N ASN A 363 -19.92 -2.82 0.26
CA ASN A 363 -20.64 -1.54 0.43
C ASN A 363 -21.13 -1.30 1.88
N ARG A 364 -20.45 -1.91 2.87
CA ARG A 364 -20.73 -1.78 4.30
C ARG A 364 -19.60 -1.03 5.01
N PHE A 365 -19.89 -0.42 6.15
CA PHE A 365 -18.83 0.17 6.98
C PHE A 365 -17.87 -0.90 7.48
N SER A 366 -16.58 -0.71 7.24
CA SER A 366 -15.55 -1.64 7.70
C SER A 366 -14.98 -1.18 9.04
N LEU A 367 -15.15 -2.00 10.07
CA LEU A 367 -14.56 -1.76 11.39
C LEU A 367 -13.05 -1.54 11.33
N SER A 368 -12.35 -2.38 10.55
CA SER A 368 -10.90 -2.26 10.35
C SER A 368 -10.50 -0.93 9.71
N ARG A 369 -11.23 -0.46 8.67
CA ARG A 369 -10.96 0.85 8.06
C ARG A 369 -11.21 1.99 9.04
N MET A 370 -12.28 1.90 9.85
CA MET A 370 -12.59 2.91 10.87
C MET A 370 -11.48 2.99 11.92
N GLN A 371 -11.04 1.84 12.44
CA GLN A 371 -9.97 1.76 13.43
C GLN A 371 -8.66 2.32 12.85
N GLN A 372 -8.24 1.86 11.67
CA GLN A 372 -7.02 2.34 11.01
C GLN A 372 -7.07 3.84 10.72
N THR A 373 -8.19 4.34 10.20
CA THR A 373 -8.37 5.78 9.95
C THR A 373 -8.27 6.59 11.23
N THR A 374 -8.95 6.15 12.30
CA THR A 374 -8.97 6.87 13.58
C THR A 374 -7.58 6.92 14.22
N TRP A 375 -6.87 5.79 14.26
CA TRP A 375 -5.50 5.73 14.78
C TRP A 375 -4.54 6.60 13.95
N THR A 376 -4.66 6.55 12.63
CA THR A 376 -3.84 7.37 11.72
C THR A 376 -4.08 8.85 12.00
N THR A 377 -5.33 9.29 12.16
CA THR A 377 -5.67 10.68 12.51
C THR A 377 -5.05 11.11 13.84
N VAL A 378 -5.16 10.28 14.88
CA VAL A 378 -4.59 10.58 16.20
C VAL A 378 -3.06 10.69 16.15
N LEU A 379 -2.38 9.74 15.52
CA LEU A 379 -0.92 9.69 15.50
C LEU A 379 -0.30 10.75 14.59
N LEU A 380 -0.83 10.92 13.37
CA LEU A 380 -0.35 11.96 12.47
C LEU A 380 -0.65 13.36 13.02
N GLY A 381 -1.79 13.54 13.69
CA GLY A 381 -2.09 14.79 14.38
C GLY A 381 -1.09 15.10 15.49
N ALA A 382 -0.73 14.09 16.29
CA ALA A 382 0.26 14.24 17.34
C ALA A 382 1.63 14.62 16.76
N LEU A 383 2.10 13.84 15.78
CA LEU A 383 3.36 14.07 15.08
C LEU A 383 3.42 15.46 14.46
N PHE A 384 2.38 15.87 13.73
CA PHE A 384 2.34 17.20 13.11
C PHE A 384 2.55 18.32 14.13
N VAL A 385 1.89 18.22 15.29
CA VAL A 385 1.94 19.28 16.30
C VAL A 385 3.26 19.28 17.07
N THR A 386 3.77 18.12 17.45
CA THR A 386 5.06 18.01 18.18
C THR A 386 6.26 18.31 17.28
N SER A 387 6.26 17.79 16.05
CA SER A 387 7.35 18.04 15.08
C SER A 387 7.42 19.50 14.68
N GLY A 388 6.26 20.16 14.51
CA GLY A 388 6.24 21.60 14.22
C GLY A 388 6.83 22.42 15.36
N LEU A 389 6.57 22.07 16.62
CA LEU A 389 7.21 22.77 17.74
C LEU A 389 8.71 22.48 17.83
N ASN A 390 9.14 21.24 17.59
CA ASN A 390 10.57 20.88 17.52
C ASN A 390 11.30 21.70 16.45
N ALA A 391 10.76 21.78 15.23
CA ALA A 391 11.34 22.51 14.11
C ALA A 391 11.44 24.02 14.37
N ILE A 392 10.55 24.56 15.21
CA ILE A 392 10.52 25.97 15.56
C ILE A 392 11.51 26.32 16.67
N LEU A 393 11.63 25.47 17.69
CA LEU A 393 12.46 25.76 18.88
C LEU A 393 13.93 25.39 18.69
N VAL A 394 14.26 24.50 17.76
CA VAL A 394 15.62 24.05 17.49
C VAL A 394 16.13 24.74 16.21
N PRO A 395 17.10 25.67 16.30
CA PRO A 395 17.66 26.38 15.15
C PRO A 395 18.17 25.41 14.07
N SER A 396 17.86 25.74 12.81
CA SER A 396 18.05 24.93 11.59
C SER A 396 19.51 24.67 11.16
N THR A 397 20.43 24.54 12.11
CA THR A 397 21.82 24.12 11.87
C THR A 397 21.97 22.61 11.65
N LEU A 398 20.87 21.85 11.78
CA LEU A 398 20.86 20.40 11.60
C LEU A 398 20.72 20.06 10.11
N ASP A 399 21.81 19.58 9.51
CA ASP A 399 21.85 18.91 8.19
C ASP A 399 20.94 17.65 8.10
N ALA A 400 20.21 17.30 9.17
CA ALA A 400 19.31 16.17 9.26
C ALA A 400 17.85 16.62 9.48
N SER A 401 17.15 16.93 8.38
CA SER A 401 15.75 17.39 8.37
C SER A 401 14.72 16.41 8.97
N LEU A 402 15.12 15.16 9.29
CA LEU A 402 14.26 14.14 9.87
C LEU A 402 14.32 14.06 11.41
N GLU A 403 15.29 14.70 12.06
CA GLU A 403 15.43 14.59 13.51
C GLU A 403 14.23 15.21 14.24
N PHE A 404 13.61 16.26 13.68
CA PHE A 404 12.47 16.96 14.29
C PHE A 404 11.24 16.08 14.56
N ILE A 405 11.17 14.90 13.95
CA ILE A 405 10.05 13.97 14.11
C ILE A 405 10.26 13.12 15.37
N PRO A 406 9.39 13.23 16.40
CA PRO A 406 9.52 12.39 17.57
C PRO A 406 9.45 10.91 17.21
N ALA A 407 10.30 10.12 17.84
CA ALA A 407 10.27 8.69 17.75
C ALA A 407 8.94 8.14 18.29
N MET A 408 8.54 7.01 17.72
CA MET A 408 7.36 6.28 18.12
C MET A 408 7.73 4.80 18.13
N ALA A 409 7.19 4.05 19.09
CA ALA A 409 7.45 2.61 19.19
C ALA A 409 7.14 1.93 17.85
N GLY A 410 8.13 1.27 17.24
CA GLY A 410 7.98 0.61 15.94
C GLY A 410 6.84 -0.42 15.92
N ALA A 411 6.58 -1.07 17.05
CA ALA A 411 5.46 -1.97 17.24
C ALA A 411 4.09 -1.29 17.06
N LEU A 412 3.96 0.00 17.42
CA LEU A 412 2.73 0.76 17.20
C LEU A 412 2.50 1.02 15.71
N TRP A 413 3.55 1.38 14.96
CA TRP A 413 3.47 1.51 13.49
C TRP A 413 3.09 0.20 12.81
N ALA A 414 3.73 -0.89 13.22
CA ALA A 414 3.45 -2.22 12.69
C ALA A 414 2.02 -2.67 13.00
N ALA A 415 1.55 -2.49 14.24
CA ALA A 415 0.18 -2.85 14.65
C ALA A 415 -0.90 -2.12 13.84
N LEU A 416 -0.62 -0.90 13.37
CA LEU A 416 -1.54 -0.10 12.58
C LEU A 416 -1.46 -0.34 11.07
N GLY A 417 -0.52 -1.17 10.61
CA GLY A 417 -0.33 -1.45 9.20
C GLY A 417 0.07 -0.23 8.38
N ILE A 418 0.63 0.81 9.01
CA ILE A 418 1.11 2.01 8.30
C ILE A 418 2.51 1.65 7.76
N ASN A 419 2.52 1.07 6.56
CA ASN A 419 3.68 0.44 5.93
C ASN A 419 4.82 1.39 5.50
N LEU A 420 4.78 2.68 5.82
CA LEU A 420 5.81 3.65 5.41
C LEU A 420 7.18 3.39 6.07
N VAL A 421 7.21 2.83 7.28
CA VAL A 421 8.46 2.57 8.04
C VAL A 421 8.60 1.09 8.45
N ALA A 422 7.49 0.36 8.58
CA ALA A 422 7.47 -1.02 9.08
C ALA A 422 7.64 -2.13 8.01
N SER A 423 7.73 -1.77 6.72
CA SER A 423 7.91 -2.72 5.60
C SER A 423 8.98 -3.81 5.87
N PRO A 424 10.19 -3.49 6.39
CA PRO A 424 11.19 -4.50 6.70
C PRO A 424 10.78 -5.44 7.85
N TYR A 425 10.15 -4.92 8.89
CA TYR A 425 9.75 -5.69 10.08
C TYR A 425 8.57 -6.62 9.81
N LEU A 426 7.57 -6.14 9.08
CA LEU A 426 6.42 -6.96 8.68
C LEU A 426 6.87 -8.05 7.69
N SER A 427 7.79 -7.73 6.79
CA SER A 427 8.38 -8.70 5.87
C SER A 427 9.15 -9.80 6.62
N ALA A 428 9.90 -9.46 7.68
CA ALA A 428 10.56 -10.45 8.53
C ALA A 428 9.56 -11.35 9.28
N LEU A 429 8.52 -10.78 9.89
CA LEU A 429 7.47 -11.56 10.58
C LEU A 429 6.66 -12.45 9.62
N ILE A 430 6.37 -11.96 8.41
CA ILE A 430 5.69 -12.74 7.37
C ILE A 430 6.62 -13.84 6.83
N ARG A 431 7.91 -13.57 6.71
CA ARG A 431 8.90 -14.54 6.26
C ARG A 431 9.10 -15.66 7.28
N ASP A 432 9.16 -15.34 8.57
CA ASP A 432 9.24 -16.33 9.65
C ASP A 432 7.95 -17.17 9.76
N ALA A 433 6.80 -16.61 9.39
CA ALA A 433 5.53 -17.34 9.30
C ALA A 433 5.38 -18.16 8.00
N LYS A 434 6.22 -17.91 6.98
CA LYS A 434 6.22 -18.62 5.69
C LYS A 434 7.24 -19.76 5.65
N ASP A 435 8.15 -19.85 6.61
CA ASP A 435 9.07 -20.96 6.68
C ASP A 435 8.27 -22.26 6.88
N PRO A 436 8.44 -23.27 6.00
CA PRO A 436 7.68 -24.50 6.10
C PRO A 436 7.97 -25.18 7.44
N PRO A 437 6.95 -25.80 8.07
CA PRO A 437 7.11 -26.47 9.35
C PRO A 437 8.29 -27.44 9.28
N ARG A 438 9.23 -27.30 10.22
CA ARG A 438 10.42 -28.15 10.30
C ARG A 438 9.99 -29.61 10.27
N VAL A 439 10.63 -30.38 9.39
CA VAL A 439 10.44 -31.83 9.20
C VAL A 439 10.35 -32.53 10.56
N GLY A 440 9.13 -32.91 10.96
CA GLY A 440 8.85 -33.50 12.28
C GLY A 440 7.53 -33.08 12.93
N GLN A 441 6.93 -31.94 12.54
CA GLN A 441 5.55 -31.62 12.93
C GLN A 441 4.57 -32.42 12.07
N LYS A 442 3.81 -33.34 12.70
CA LYS A 442 2.68 -34.03 12.05
C LYS A 442 1.75 -33.00 11.43
N ALA A 443 1.66 -32.98 10.10
CA ALA A 443 0.71 -32.17 9.37
C ALA A 443 -0.70 -32.44 9.91
N ALA A 444 -1.35 -31.39 10.42
CA ALA A 444 -2.76 -31.47 10.75
C ALA A 444 -3.54 -31.90 9.51
N ASP A 445 -4.47 -32.84 9.68
CA ASP A 445 -5.25 -33.44 8.62
C ASP A 445 -5.88 -32.38 7.69
N PRO A 446 -5.48 -32.30 6.40
CA PRO A 446 -5.96 -31.30 5.47
C PRO A 446 -7.48 -31.40 5.21
N SER A 447 -8.10 -32.54 5.51
CA SER A 447 -9.55 -32.72 5.37
C SER A 447 -10.35 -31.95 6.42
N LEU A 448 -9.81 -31.79 7.65
CA LEU A 448 -10.44 -31.02 8.73
C LEU A 448 -10.41 -29.51 8.43
N VAL A 449 -9.36 -29.04 7.74
CA VAL A 449 -9.22 -27.63 7.32
C VAL A 449 -10.17 -27.32 6.16
N LYS A 450 -10.38 -28.26 5.23
CA LYS A 450 -11.28 -28.08 4.08
C LYS A 450 -12.77 -28.06 4.46
N SER A 451 -13.19 -28.79 5.51
CA SER A 451 -14.59 -28.79 5.97
C SER A 451 -14.94 -27.64 6.91
N LEU A 452 -13.93 -26.97 7.49
CA LEU A 452 -14.13 -25.80 8.36
C LEU A 452 -14.21 -24.48 7.58
N VAL A 453 -13.92 -24.48 6.27
CA VAL A 453 -13.85 -23.22 5.51
C VAL A 453 -14.41 -23.28 4.09
N THR A 454 -15.71 -23.47 3.98
CA THR A 454 -16.44 -22.83 2.89
C THR A 454 -16.53 -21.33 3.21
N PRO A 455 -15.97 -20.43 2.38
CA PRO A 455 -16.10 -19.00 2.58
C PRO A 455 -17.60 -18.66 2.54
N ALA A 456 -18.14 -18.29 3.70
CA ALA A 456 -19.52 -17.86 3.81
C ALA A 456 -19.75 -16.67 2.87
N THR A 457 -20.87 -16.69 2.15
CA THR A 457 -21.32 -15.61 1.29
C THR A 457 -21.40 -14.33 2.12
N LEU A 458 -20.56 -13.35 1.77
CA LEU A 458 -20.54 -12.05 2.41
C LEU A 458 -21.79 -11.29 1.97
N ASN A 459 -22.62 -10.90 2.93
CA ASN A 459 -23.74 -10.02 2.67
C ASN A 459 -23.22 -8.61 2.32
N SER A 460 -23.53 -8.16 1.12
CA SER A 460 -23.19 -6.84 0.61
C SER A 460 -24.43 -5.97 0.51
N ASN A 461 -24.32 -4.70 0.89
CA ASN A 461 -25.34 -3.70 0.57
C ASN A 461 -25.38 -3.48 -0.95
N GLU A 462 -26.57 -3.25 -1.49
CA GLU A 462 -26.78 -2.98 -2.92
C GLU A 462 -26.06 -1.69 -3.35
N SER A 463 -25.91 -0.73 -2.43
CA SER A 463 -25.17 0.51 -2.69
C SER A 463 -24.44 1.04 -1.45
N PRO A 464 -23.35 1.81 -1.63
CA PRO A 464 -22.66 2.50 -0.53
C PRO A 464 -23.56 3.44 0.29
N LYS A 465 -24.71 3.88 -0.25
CA LYS A 465 -25.66 4.74 0.45
C LYS A 465 -26.45 4.00 1.53
N GLN A 466 -26.53 2.67 1.44
CA GLN A 466 -27.19 1.82 2.43
C GLN A 466 -26.24 1.43 3.58
N ALA A 467 -24.95 1.82 3.53
CA ALA A 467 -24.02 1.59 4.62
C ALA A 467 -24.53 2.23 5.92
N SER A 468 -24.61 1.42 6.98
CA SER A 468 -25.15 1.82 8.28
C SER A 468 -24.10 1.68 9.36
N TRP A 469 -24.09 2.56 10.37
CA TRP A 469 -23.20 2.43 11.53
C TRP A 469 -23.40 1.11 12.29
N LEU A 470 -24.57 0.47 12.15
CA LEU A 470 -24.82 -0.87 12.66
C LEU A 470 -23.94 -1.94 11.98
N ASP A 471 -23.48 -1.72 10.74
CA ASP A 471 -22.57 -2.63 10.04
C ASP A 471 -21.23 -2.82 10.75
N LEU A 472 -20.86 -1.90 11.65
CA LEU A 472 -19.65 -2.04 12.46
C LEU A 472 -19.78 -3.13 13.53
N VAL A 473 -21.00 -3.47 13.92
CA VAL A 473 -21.29 -4.40 15.02
C VAL A 473 -22.14 -5.58 14.59
N THR A 474 -22.71 -5.60 13.39
CA THR A 474 -23.47 -6.76 12.88
C THR A 474 -22.60 -7.71 12.05
N GLY A 475 -23.08 -8.95 11.88
CA GLY A 475 -22.40 -9.99 11.11
C GLY A 475 -22.23 -9.64 9.63
N GLU A 476 -21.19 -10.16 9.00
CA GLU A 476 -20.91 -9.98 7.56
C GLU A 476 -21.46 -11.09 6.68
N THR A 477 -21.83 -12.22 7.25
CA THR A 477 -22.26 -13.42 6.51
C THR A 477 -23.77 -13.50 6.40
N GLU A 478 -24.27 -14.03 5.28
CA GLU A 478 -25.69 -14.34 5.11
C GLU A 478 -26.22 -15.19 6.28
N GLY A 479 -27.35 -14.77 6.86
CA GLY A 479 -27.98 -15.39 8.03
C GLY A 479 -27.57 -14.76 9.37
N THR A 480 -26.53 -13.92 9.40
CA THR A 480 -26.07 -13.21 10.61
C THR A 480 -26.07 -11.69 10.44
N GLU A 481 -26.50 -11.17 9.28
CA GLU A 481 -26.40 -9.75 8.97
C GLU A 481 -27.24 -8.85 9.87
N LYS A 482 -28.30 -9.40 10.47
CA LYS A 482 -29.19 -8.72 11.42
C LYS A 482 -28.79 -8.93 12.86
N ASP A 483 -27.89 -9.88 13.12
CA ASP A 483 -27.45 -10.21 14.46
C ASP A 483 -26.21 -9.39 14.83
N VAL A 484 -26.15 -8.98 16.09
CA VAL A 484 -24.97 -8.30 16.63
C VAL A 484 -23.85 -9.31 16.81
N ASP A 485 -22.77 -9.12 16.07
CA ASP A 485 -21.53 -9.86 16.24
C ASP A 485 -20.80 -9.33 17.48
N ILE A 486 -20.87 -10.13 18.55
CA ILE A 486 -20.24 -9.81 19.84
C ILE A 486 -18.72 -9.63 19.69
N SER A 487 -18.06 -10.34 18.78
CA SER A 487 -16.62 -10.21 18.53
C SER A 487 -16.28 -8.83 17.95
N ARG A 488 -17.07 -8.35 16.98
CA ARG A 488 -16.92 -7.01 16.40
C ARG A 488 -17.17 -5.91 17.42
N LEU A 489 -18.22 -6.07 18.22
CA LEU A 489 -18.52 -5.15 19.31
C LEU A 489 -17.37 -5.09 20.33
N GLN A 490 -16.79 -6.24 20.70
CA GLN A 490 -15.61 -6.31 21.57
C GLN A 490 -14.41 -5.58 20.97
N HIS A 491 -14.08 -5.82 19.70
CA HIS A 491 -12.97 -5.12 19.02
C HIS A 491 -13.19 -3.61 18.95
N LEU A 492 -14.43 -3.16 18.70
CA LEU A 492 -14.80 -1.75 18.70
C LEU A 492 -14.59 -1.13 20.09
N ILE A 493 -15.07 -1.78 21.15
CA ILE A 493 -14.91 -1.33 22.54
C ILE A 493 -13.43 -1.28 22.94
N ILE A 494 -12.67 -2.33 22.65
CA ILE A 494 -11.24 -2.40 22.98
C ILE A 494 -10.49 -1.26 22.27
N SER A 495 -10.68 -1.10 20.95
CA SER A 495 -10.00 -0.03 20.21
C SER A 495 -10.43 1.35 20.71
N GLY A 496 -11.71 1.56 21.01
CA GLY A 496 -12.21 2.83 21.56
C GLY A 496 -11.58 3.18 22.90
N LEU A 497 -11.47 2.20 23.80
CA LEU A 497 -10.81 2.37 25.10
C LEU A 497 -9.32 2.70 24.94
N LEU A 498 -8.60 1.98 24.07
CA LEU A 498 -7.19 2.24 23.81
C LEU A 498 -6.96 3.63 23.22
N ILE A 499 -7.80 4.08 22.29
CA ILE A 499 -7.76 5.45 21.74
C ILE A 499 -7.98 6.47 22.86
N ALA A 500 -8.97 6.26 23.72
CA ALA A 500 -9.25 7.17 24.83
C ALA A 500 -8.08 7.27 25.81
N VAL A 501 -7.51 6.14 26.22
CA VAL A 501 -6.32 6.09 27.10
C VAL A 501 -5.14 6.80 26.44
N TYR A 502 -4.90 6.56 25.15
CA TYR A 502 -3.81 7.20 24.43
C TYR A 502 -4.02 8.71 24.29
N LEU A 503 -5.24 9.17 23.96
CA LEU A 503 -5.60 10.59 23.91
C LEU A 503 -5.44 11.28 25.26
N LEU A 504 -5.72 10.60 26.39
CA LEU A 504 -5.46 11.13 27.72
C LEU A 504 -3.97 11.30 28.00
N GLN A 505 -3.14 10.32 27.63
CA GLN A 505 -1.68 10.42 27.76
C GLN A 505 -1.11 11.53 26.89
N LEU A 506 -1.55 11.59 25.62
CA LEU A 506 -1.17 12.63 24.70
C LEU A 506 -1.65 14.02 25.16
N GLY A 507 -2.87 14.11 25.68
CA GLY A 507 -3.40 15.35 26.25
C GLY A 507 -2.59 15.85 27.44
N LYS A 508 -2.06 14.96 28.29
CA LYS A 508 -1.11 15.32 29.35
C LYS A 508 0.20 15.87 28.75
N LEU A 509 0.79 15.15 27.81
CA LEU A 509 2.04 15.55 27.12
C LEU A 509 1.90 16.92 26.44
N LEU A 510 0.81 17.14 25.70
CA LEU A 510 0.59 18.36 24.92
C LEU A 510 0.15 19.56 25.79
N ARG A 511 -0.36 19.33 27.00
CA ARG A 511 -0.65 20.41 27.96
C ARG A 511 0.60 20.86 28.72
N SER A 512 1.60 20.00 28.87
CA SER A 512 2.73 20.22 29.78
C SER A 512 3.97 20.85 29.12
N VAL A 513 3.81 21.76 28.14
CA VAL A 513 4.98 22.48 27.61
C VAL A 513 5.44 23.52 28.63
N SER A 514 6.39 23.11 29.47
CA SER A 514 6.94 23.93 30.54
C SER A 514 7.98 24.92 30.02
N ALA A 515 8.21 25.97 30.81
CA ALA A 515 9.30 26.92 30.59
C ALA A 515 10.66 26.21 30.51
N GLU A 516 10.88 25.24 31.39
CA GLU A 516 12.07 24.39 31.44
C GLU A 516 12.31 23.65 30.12
N MET A 517 11.27 23.07 29.54
CA MET A 517 11.35 22.34 28.28
C MET A 517 11.80 23.26 27.13
N ILE A 518 11.21 24.46 27.05
CA ILE A 518 11.56 25.47 26.05
C ILE A 518 13.00 25.98 26.25
N ALA A 519 13.37 26.31 27.49
CA ALA A 519 14.70 26.78 27.82
C ALA A 519 15.78 25.71 27.54
N THR A 520 15.50 24.45 27.89
CA THR A 520 16.38 23.32 27.60
C THR A 520 16.58 23.16 26.09
N ALA A 521 15.51 23.34 25.30
CA ALA A 521 15.61 23.30 23.84
C ALA A 521 16.57 24.37 23.30
N PHE A 522 16.45 25.62 23.75
CA PHE A 522 17.34 26.70 23.34
C PHE A 522 18.78 26.53 23.82
N VAL A 523 18.99 26.12 25.07
CA VAL A 523 20.33 26.02 25.68
C VAL A 523 21.09 24.79 25.18
N SER A 524 20.41 23.64 25.10
CA SER A 524 21.03 22.36 24.77
C SER A 524 20.97 22.03 23.28
N ASN A 525 20.26 22.83 22.47
CA ASN A 525 19.91 22.51 21.09
C ASN A 525 19.29 21.11 20.96
N LYS A 526 18.44 20.75 21.92
CA LYS A 526 17.78 19.44 22.00
C LYS A 526 16.30 19.61 21.74
N MET A 527 15.70 18.61 21.09
CA MET A 527 14.28 18.64 20.81
C MET A 527 13.47 18.47 22.10
N PRO A 528 12.44 19.30 22.32
CA PRO A 528 11.57 19.19 23.47
C PRO A 528 10.73 17.90 23.46
N PHE A 529 10.41 17.38 22.27
CA PHE A 529 9.71 16.10 22.10
C PHE A 529 10.59 15.13 21.33
N THR A 530 11.25 14.22 22.02
CA THR A 530 12.02 13.13 21.38
C THR A 530 11.16 11.92 21.10
N ASP A 531 10.12 11.69 21.89
CA ASP A 531 9.28 10.50 21.83
C ASP A 531 7.80 10.86 22.04
N LEU A 532 6.91 10.14 21.36
CA LEU A 532 5.50 10.10 21.70
C LEU A 532 5.24 9.18 22.90
N PRO A 533 4.06 9.27 23.55
CA PRO A 533 3.77 8.46 24.75
C PRO A 533 4.02 6.97 24.51
N TYR A 534 4.89 6.38 25.33
CA TYR A 534 5.19 4.96 25.26
C TYR A 534 3.95 4.14 25.62
N VAL A 535 3.72 3.08 24.84
CA VAL A 535 2.66 2.11 25.09
C VAL A 535 3.30 0.79 25.50
N GLY A 536 2.90 0.27 26.66
CA GLY A 536 3.41 -1.01 27.16
C GLY A 536 2.96 -2.20 26.32
N GLU A 537 3.58 -3.35 26.54
CA GLU A 537 3.28 -4.60 25.81
C GLU A 537 1.81 -5.00 25.88
N THR A 538 1.15 -4.80 27.02
CA THR A 538 -0.29 -5.08 27.16
C THR A 538 -1.14 -4.20 26.24
N PHE A 539 -0.81 -2.91 26.11
CA PHE A 539 -1.52 -2.00 25.22
C PHE A 539 -1.33 -2.43 23.76
N LEU A 540 -0.09 -2.75 23.38
CA LEU A 540 0.24 -3.24 22.04
C LEU A 540 -0.43 -4.57 21.73
N GLY A 541 -0.47 -5.49 22.70
CA GLY A 541 -1.16 -6.78 22.58
C GLY A 541 -2.66 -6.62 22.40
N LEU A 542 -3.32 -5.72 23.14
CA LEU A 542 -4.73 -5.41 22.96
C LEU A 542 -5.01 -4.70 21.64
N LEU A 543 -4.12 -3.80 21.21
CA LEU A 543 -4.22 -3.14 19.91
C LEU A 543 -4.10 -4.16 18.77
N LEU A 544 -3.09 -5.04 18.84
CA LEU A 544 -2.89 -6.12 17.88
C LEU A 544 -4.05 -7.12 17.92
N LEU A 545 -4.63 -7.41 19.09
CA LEU A 545 -5.82 -8.26 19.16
C LEU A 545 -7.01 -7.60 18.43
N SER A 546 -7.20 -6.30 18.65
CA SER A 546 -8.30 -5.53 18.03
C SER A 546 -8.19 -5.39 16.51
N HIS A 547 -6.97 -5.36 15.95
CA HIS A 547 -6.69 -5.23 14.50
C HIS A 547 -6.31 -6.55 13.83
N GLY A 548 -5.40 -7.29 14.44
CA GLY A 548 -4.78 -8.51 13.93
C GLY A 548 -5.69 -9.73 13.99
N GLY A 549 -6.63 -9.81 14.95
CA GLY A 549 -7.68 -10.84 14.93
C GLY A 549 -8.46 -10.82 13.61
N TYR A 550 -8.70 -9.61 13.07
CA TYR A 550 -9.35 -9.44 11.78
C TYR A 550 -8.42 -9.78 10.59
N LEU A 551 -7.13 -9.42 10.63
CA LEU A 551 -6.18 -9.77 9.56
C LEU A 551 -5.95 -11.28 9.46
N VAL A 552 -5.84 -11.99 10.58
CA VAL A 552 -5.71 -13.45 10.60
C VAL A 552 -6.98 -14.12 10.06
N PHE A 553 -8.15 -13.60 10.43
CA PHE A 553 -9.43 -14.07 9.89
C PHE A 553 -9.55 -13.84 8.38
N LYS A 554 -9.11 -12.67 7.89
CA LYS A 554 -9.14 -12.33 6.46
C LYS A 554 -8.09 -13.10 5.64
N ALA A 555 -6.91 -13.35 6.22
CA ALA A 555 -5.87 -14.16 5.61
C ALA A 555 -6.28 -15.62 5.45
N ARG A 556 -7.07 -16.16 6.40
CA ARG A 556 -7.72 -17.47 6.24
C ARG A 556 -8.67 -17.44 5.04
N GLN A 557 -9.65 -16.54 5.02
CA GLN A 557 -10.61 -16.44 3.90
C GLN A 557 -9.97 -16.37 2.51
N SER A 558 -8.85 -15.65 2.35
CA SER A 558 -8.12 -15.60 1.07
C SER A 558 -7.45 -16.93 0.69
N ASN A 559 -6.91 -17.66 1.65
CA ASN A 559 -6.31 -18.98 1.40
C ASN A 559 -7.37 -20.01 1.05
N ASP A 560 -8.57 -19.88 1.64
CA ASP A 560 -9.67 -20.80 1.39
C ASP A 560 -10.32 -20.56 0.01
N ALA A 561 -10.44 -19.29 -0.42
CA ALA A 561 -10.85 -18.97 -1.79
C ALA A 561 -9.88 -19.53 -2.85
N ALA A 562 -8.56 -19.42 -2.59
CA ALA A 562 -7.54 -20.00 -3.46
C ALA A 562 -7.60 -21.55 -3.47
N SER A 563 -7.86 -22.18 -2.32
CA SER A 563 -7.95 -23.63 -2.18
C SER A 563 -9.23 -24.21 -2.79
N ALA A 564 -10.34 -23.47 -2.73
CA ALA A 564 -11.60 -23.85 -3.37
C ALA A 564 -11.46 -23.86 -4.91
N SER A 565 -10.69 -22.93 -5.49
CA SER A 565 -10.42 -22.92 -6.94
C SER A 565 -9.53 -24.07 -7.44
N GLN A 566 -8.85 -24.79 -6.55
CA GLN A 566 -7.92 -25.88 -6.89
C GLN A 566 -8.51 -27.28 -6.68
N THR A 567 -9.78 -27.40 -6.28
CA THR A 567 -10.39 -28.73 -6.10
C THR A 567 -10.80 -29.27 -7.47
N PRO A 568 -10.23 -30.40 -7.95
CA PRO A 568 -10.62 -30.99 -9.23
C PRO A 568 -12.08 -31.41 -9.16
N LYS A 569 -12.85 -31.08 -10.20
CA LYS A 569 -14.20 -31.65 -10.41
C LYS A 569 -14.11 -33.04 -10.98
#